data_AF-A0A3B9YAP2-F1
#
_entry.id   AF-A0A3B9YAP2-F1
#
_cell.length_a   1.000
_cell.length_b   1.000
_cell.length_c   1.000
_cell.angle_alpha   90.00
_cell.angle_beta   90.00
_cell.angle_gamma   90.00
#
_symmetry.space_group_name_H-M   'P 1'
#
loop_
_entity.id
_entity.type
_entity.pdbx_description
1 polymer ?
#
loop_
_entity_poly.entity_id
_entity_poly.type
_entity_poly.pdbx_seq_one_letter_code
_entity_poly.pdbx_strand_id
1 'polypeptide(L)'
;MYPFNVGNASAGVVPNVALAGKPITFTATYTSPKNIAPTRTEIDIDGVPYTMQRIGGTSYKTGVTYSVSISTLFVGVHYHRYIFDDGSGPATYESTSSPQVTPLLLSSSSVNPTSGTSSTVYTFQTTYTDVNGEAPAQSLL
;
A
#
# COMPACT_ATOMS: atom_id res chain seq x y z
N MET A 1 1.19 27.44 0.97
CA MET A 1 1.59 26.51 -0.11
C MET A 1 3.07 26.23 0.09
N TYR A 2 3.46 24.97 0.25
CA TYR A 2 4.86 24.58 0.45
C TYR A 2 5.61 24.64 -0.88
N PRO A 3 6.92 24.93 -0.88
CA PRO A 3 7.73 25.04 -2.09
C PRO A 3 8.13 23.66 -2.67
N PHE A 4 7.41 22.59 -2.30
CA PHE A 4 7.63 21.22 -2.77
C PHE A 4 6.28 20.50 -2.92
N ASN A 5 6.31 19.33 -3.55
CA ASN A 5 5.17 18.47 -3.74
C ASN A 5 5.51 17.01 -3.40
N VAL A 6 4.52 16.27 -2.91
CA VAL A 6 4.61 14.82 -2.69
C VAL A 6 3.53 14.16 -3.55
N GLY A 7 3.97 13.42 -4.55
CA GLY A 7 3.12 12.60 -5.44
C GLY A 7 3.09 11.14 -5.02
N ASN A 8 2.22 10.36 -5.68
CA ASN A 8 2.01 8.92 -5.45
C ASN A 8 1.52 8.51 -4.06
N ALA A 9 1.08 9.45 -3.21
CA ALA A 9 0.64 9.15 -1.84
C ALA A 9 -0.38 7.99 -1.76
N SER A 10 -1.41 7.97 -2.62
CA SER A 10 -2.39 6.88 -2.65
C SER A 10 -1.97 5.69 -3.53
N ALA A 11 -1.36 5.95 -4.68
CA ALA A 11 -1.02 4.92 -5.67
C ALA A 11 0.23 4.10 -5.29
N GLY A 12 1.02 4.60 -4.34
CA GLY A 12 2.27 4.02 -3.91
C GLY A 12 2.17 2.92 -2.86
N VAL A 13 0.96 2.42 -2.55
CA VAL A 13 0.71 1.42 -1.50
C VAL A 13 0.54 0.03 -2.11
N VAL A 14 1.48 -0.87 -1.83
CA VAL A 14 1.54 -2.21 -2.45
C VAL A 14 1.98 -3.29 -1.45
N PRO A 15 1.24 -4.41 -1.31
CA PRO A 15 -0.10 -4.61 -1.85
C PRO A 15 -1.14 -3.77 -1.07
N ASN A 16 -2.33 -3.58 -1.64
CA ASN A 16 -3.43 -2.93 -0.92
C ASN A 16 -4.12 -3.89 0.07
N VAL A 17 -4.00 -5.20 -0.14
CA VAL A 17 -4.44 -6.23 0.83
C VAL A 17 -3.28 -7.18 1.09
N ALA A 18 -2.93 -7.41 2.36
CA ALA A 18 -1.87 -8.31 2.78
C ALA A 18 -2.35 -9.28 3.87
N LEU A 19 -1.72 -10.45 3.94
CA LEU A 19 -1.87 -11.31 5.12
C LEU A 19 -1.14 -10.69 6.32
N ALA A 20 -1.61 -10.97 7.53
CA ALA A 20 -0.91 -10.61 8.76
C ALA A 20 0.55 -11.09 8.73
N GLY A 21 1.48 -10.24 9.19
CA GLY A 21 2.91 -10.52 9.15
C GLY A 21 3.58 -10.37 7.77
N LYS A 22 2.82 -10.10 6.70
CA LYS A 22 3.39 -9.79 5.37
C LYS A 22 3.56 -8.27 5.20
N PRO A 23 4.64 -7.83 4.52
CA PRO A 23 4.92 -6.41 4.38
C PRO A 23 3.94 -5.72 3.43
N ILE A 24 3.49 -4.53 3.83
CA ILE A 24 2.93 -3.51 2.93
C ILE A 24 4.01 -2.46 2.69
N THR A 25 4.26 -2.14 1.43
CA THR A 25 5.24 -1.14 1.00
C THR A 25 4.51 0.15 0.64
N PHE A 26 4.95 1.25 1.23
CA PHE A 26 4.44 2.59 1.01
C PHE A 26 5.50 3.40 0.28
N THR A 27 5.13 4.03 -0.82
CA THR A 27 6.05 4.82 -1.64
C THR A 27 5.50 6.21 -1.91
N ALA A 28 6.38 7.20 -1.95
CA ALA A 28 6.05 8.58 -2.28
C ALA A 28 7.16 9.20 -3.12
N THR A 29 6.78 10.08 -4.04
CA THR A 29 7.74 10.83 -4.87
C THR A 29 7.74 12.29 -4.43
N TYR A 30 8.87 12.73 -3.90
CA TYR A 30 9.07 14.13 -3.51
C TYR A 30 9.68 14.92 -4.67
N THR A 31 9.13 16.11 -4.94
CA THR A 31 9.66 17.07 -5.92
C THR A 31 9.80 18.46 -5.33
N SER A 32 10.91 19.14 -5.61
CA SER A 32 11.19 20.52 -5.23
C SER A 32 11.65 21.31 -6.46
N PRO A 33 10.95 22.38 -6.89
CA PRO A 33 11.37 23.25 -7.99
C PRO A 33 12.73 23.90 -7.75
N LYS A 34 13.11 24.10 -6.48
CA LYS A 34 14.42 24.66 -6.07
C LYS A 34 15.50 23.59 -5.90
N ASN A 35 15.19 22.33 -6.18
CA ASN A 35 16.07 21.18 -5.96
C ASN A 35 16.51 20.97 -4.50
N ILE A 36 15.67 21.39 -3.54
CA ILE A 36 16.01 21.29 -2.12
C ILE A 36 15.64 19.89 -1.63
N ALA A 37 16.58 19.23 -0.95
CA ALA A 37 16.36 17.94 -0.32
C ALA A 37 15.39 18.06 0.86
N PRO A 38 14.53 17.06 1.11
CA PRO A 38 13.72 17.06 2.31
C PRO A 38 14.61 16.85 3.55
N THR A 39 14.28 17.54 4.65
CA THR A 39 14.83 17.36 6.00
C THR A 39 14.02 16.36 6.81
N ARG A 40 12.76 16.11 6.44
CA ARG A 40 11.87 15.09 7.03
C ARG A 40 11.17 14.30 5.93
N THR A 41 11.14 12.97 6.08
CA THR A 41 10.50 12.04 5.14
C THR A 41 9.82 10.93 5.93
N GLU A 42 8.57 11.16 6.32
CA GLU A 42 7.82 10.24 7.18
C GLU A 42 6.48 9.85 6.55
N ILE A 43 6.00 8.69 6.96
CA ILE A 43 4.60 8.30 6.85
C ILE A 43 4.08 8.04 8.25
N ASP A 44 2.93 8.61 8.56
CA ASP A 44 2.16 8.34 9.77
C ASP A 44 1.10 7.30 9.40
N ILE A 45 1.15 6.13 10.05
CA ILE A 45 0.20 5.03 9.87
C ILE A 45 -0.50 4.81 11.21
N ASP A 46 -1.81 5.06 11.25
CA ASP A 46 -2.65 4.98 12.45
C ASP A 46 -2.09 5.76 13.67
N GLY A 47 -1.44 6.90 13.44
CA GLY A 47 -0.83 7.72 14.48
C GLY A 47 0.62 7.35 14.83
N VAL A 48 1.18 6.32 14.19
CA VAL A 48 2.57 5.88 14.39
C VAL A 48 3.45 6.35 13.23
N PRO A 49 4.47 7.18 13.49
CA PRO A 49 5.37 7.66 12.44
C PRO A 49 6.44 6.64 12.09
N TYR A 50 6.71 6.51 10.79
CA TYR A 50 7.81 5.71 10.22
C TYR A 50 8.63 6.56 9.26
N THR A 51 9.95 6.55 9.44
CA THR A 51 10.87 7.22 8.51
C THR A 51 10.98 6.44 7.21
N MET A 52 10.74 7.12 6.09
CA MET A 52 10.91 6.58 4.75
C MET A 52 12.34 6.77 4.25
N GLN A 53 12.84 5.82 3.48
CA GLN A 53 14.18 5.82 2.92
C GLN A 53 14.16 6.12 1.43
N ARG A 54 15.13 6.90 0.95
CA ARG A 54 15.30 7.15 -0.49
C ARG A 54 15.69 5.85 -1.19
N ILE A 55 14.94 5.49 -2.23
CA ILE A 55 15.19 4.28 -3.04
C ILE A 55 15.49 4.58 -4.51
N GLY A 56 15.27 5.81 -4.98
CA GLY A 56 15.49 6.15 -6.38
C GLY A 56 15.42 7.65 -6.68
N GLY A 57 15.89 8.02 -7.88
CA GLY A 57 16.00 9.42 -8.33
C GLY A 57 17.23 10.14 -7.78
N THR A 58 17.77 11.11 -8.52
CA THR A 58 18.98 11.87 -8.17
C THR A 58 18.78 13.38 -8.11
N SER A 59 17.67 13.89 -8.67
CA SER A 59 17.35 15.31 -8.72
C SER A 59 15.95 15.53 -8.15
N TYR A 60 15.86 16.38 -7.13
CA TYR A 60 14.58 16.76 -6.52
C TYR A 60 13.73 17.59 -7.48
N LYS A 61 14.29 18.22 -8.51
CA LYS A 61 13.48 18.87 -9.57
C LYS A 61 12.68 17.87 -10.40
N THR A 62 13.24 16.69 -10.65
CA THR A 62 12.60 15.64 -11.48
C THR A 62 11.94 14.54 -10.65
N GLY A 63 12.18 14.52 -9.34
CA GLY A 63 11.58 13.57 -8.40
C GLY A 63 12.60 12.63 -7.75
N VAL A 64 12.46 12.45 -6.45
CA VAL A 64 13.17 11.43 -5.67
C VAL A 64 12.13 10.58 -4.95
N THR A 65 12.28 9.26 -5.07
CA THR A 65 11.32 8.30 -4.51
C THR A 65 11.80 7.82 -3.15
N TYR A 66 10.88 7.86 -2.19
CA TYR A 66 11.04 7.37 -0.83
C TYR A 66 10.13 6.18 -0.59
N SER A 67 10.57 5.22 0.21
CA SER A 67 9.86 3.99 0.50
C SER A 67 10.04 3.53 1.95
N VAL A 68 9.04 2.84 2.49
CA VAL A 68 9.13 2.05 3.71
C VAL A 68 8.24 0.81 3.57
N SER A 69 8.69 -0.33 4.12
CA SER A 69 7.92 -1.58 4.15
C SER A 69 7.63 -1.99 5.59
N ILE A 70 6.36 -2.20 5.92
CA ILE A 70 5.90 -2.51 7.28
C ILE A 70 5.19 -3.86 7.27
N SER A 71 5.68 -4.83 8.04
CA SER A 71 5.09 -6.17 8.20
C SER A 71 4.37 -6.38 9.53
N THR A 72 4.41 -5.38 10.41
CA THR A 72 3.89 -5.46 11.79
C THR A 72 2.55 -4.74 11.98
N LEU A 73 1.89 -4.36 10.89
CA LEU A 73 0.54 -3.80 10.96
C LEU A 73 -0.43 -4.86 11.48
N PHE A 74 -1.32 -4.46 12.40
CA PHE A 74 -2.32 -5.34 12.99
C PHE A 74 -3.42 -5.68 11.97
N VAL A 75 -4.18 -6.75 12.18
CA VAL A 75 -5.32 -7.09 11.31
C VAL A 75 -6.36 -5.97 11.33
N GLY A 76 -6.65 -5.39 10.17
CA GLY A 76 -7.57 -4.26 10.04
C GLY A 76 -7.34 -3.44 8.77
N VAL A 77 -8.13 -2.38 8.64
CA VAL A 77 -7.94 -1.35 7.61
C VAL A 77 -7.13 -0.22 8.21
N HIS A 78 -6.09 0.23 7.52
CA HIS A 78 -5.16 1.23 8.02
C HIS A 78 -5.34 2.58 7.34
N TYR A 79 -5.33 3.64 8.15
CA TYR A 79 -5.23 5.01 7.69
C TYR A 79 -3.76 5.43 7.63
N HIS A 80 -3.42 6.29 6.67
CA HIS A 80 -2.08 6.88 6.64
C HIS A 80 -2.02 8.21 5.90
N ARG A 81 -0.97 8.96 6.21
CA ARG A 81 -0.62 10.24 5.58
C ARG A 81 0.89 10.40 5.51
N TYR A 82 1.36 11.13 4.51
CA TYR A 82 2.79 11.41 4.34
C TYR A 82 3.12 12.77 4.93
N ILE A 83 4.25 12.87 5.62
CA ILE A 83 4.72 14.07 6.27
C ILE A 83 6.14 14.37 5.77
N PHE A 84 6.28 15.43 4.99
CA PHE A 84 7.55 15.86 4.41
C PHE A 84 7.87 17.29 4.82
N ASP A 85 9.14 17.61 4.96
CA ASP A 85 9.63 18.96 5.25
C ASP A 85 10.93 19.17 4.47
N ASP A 86 11.17 20.38 3.98
CA ASP A 86 12.42 20.81 3.32
C ASP A 86 13.17 21.91 4.09
N GLY A 87 12.75 22.17 5.34
CA GLY A 87 13.19 23.28 6.17
C GLY A 87 12.25 24.49 6.16
N SER A 88 11.23 24.50 5.28
CA SER A 88 10.18 25.53 5.27
C SER A 88 8.98 25.22 6.16
N GLY A 89 8.95 24.03 6.77
CA GLY A 89 7.90 23.56 7.66
C GLY A 89 7.23 22.28 7.13
N PRO A 90 6.68 21.45 8.03
CA PRO A 90 6.16 20.14 7.66
C PRO A 90 4.83 20.28 6.89
N ALA A 91 4.79 19.66 5.71
CA ALA A 91 3.61 19.48 4.90
C ALA A 91 3.03 18.08 5.11
N THR A 92 1.70 18.00 5.20
CA THR A 92 0.96 16.73 5.32
C THR A 92 0.21 16.45 4.03
N TYR A 93 0.30 15.21 3.54
CA TYR A 93 -0.38 14.73 2.35
C TYR A 93 -1.22 13.51 2.71
N GLU A 94 -2.54 13.71 2.71
CA GLU A 94 -3.51 12.65 2.98
C GLU A 94 -3.50 11.61 1.87
N SER A 95 -3.52 10.33 2.27
CA SER A 95 -3.75 9.24 1.34
C SER A 95 -5.23 8.92 1.26
N THR A 96 -5.71 8.65 0.05
CA THR A 96 -7.07 8.12 -0.16
C THR A 96 -7.11 6.60 -0.20
N SER A 97 -5.96 5.94 -0.09
CA SER A 97 -5.89 4.48 -0.04
C SER A 97 -6.03 3.97 1.40
N SER A 98 -6.66 2.81 1.54
CA SER A 98 -6.94 2.19 2.85
C SER A 98 -6.47 0.74 2.82
N PRO A 99 -5.15 0.50 2.92
CA PRO A 99 -4.61 -0.85 2.88
C PRO A 99 -5.17 -1.70 4.02
N GLN A 100 -5.39 -2.98 3.74
CA GLN A 100 -6.00 -3.92 4.67
C GLN A 100 -5.06 -5.08 4.98
N VAL A 101 -4.91 -5.38 6.26
CA VAL A 101 -4.27 -6.61 6.74
C VAL A 101 -5.36 -7.59 7.15
N THR A 102 -5.33 -8.80 6.60
CA THR A 102 -6.31 -9.85 6.88
C THR A 102 -5.63 -11.11 7.44
N PRO A 103 -6.33 -11.94 8.24
CA PRO A 103 -5.78 -13.22 8.69
C PRO A 103 -5.72 -14.25 7.54
N LEU A 104 -6.61 -14.10 6.55
CA LEU A 104 -6.71 -14.98 5.38
C LEU A 104 -6.99 -14.17 4.11
N LEU A 105 -6.70 -14.75 2.95
CA LEU A 105 -6.91 -14.17 1.63
C LEU A 105 -7.49 -15.21 0.67
N LEU A 106 -8.42 -14.76 -0.17
CA LEU A 106 -8.85 -15.49 -1.37
C LEU A 106 -8.21 -14.83 -2.59
N SER A 107 -7.61 -15.62 -3.46
CA SER A 107 -6.92 -15.14 -4.66
C SER A 107 -7.14 -16.08 -5.85
N SER A 108 -6.77 -15.65 -7.05
CA SER A 108 -6.87 -16.47 -8.28
C SER A 108 -8.26 -17.07 -8.51
N SER A 109 -9.32 -16.35 -8.15
CA SER A 109 -10.68 -16.81 -8.36
C SER A 109 -11.00 -16.89 -9.86
N SER A 110 -11.60 -17.99 -10.31
CA SER A 110 -12.00 -18.18 -11.70
C SER A 110 -13.22 -19.08 -11.83
N VAL A 111 -13.86 -19.00 -13.01
CA VAL A 111 -14.95 -19.89 -13.42
C VAL A 111 -14.64 -20.49 -14.79
N ASN A 112 -14.97 -21.77 -14.98
CA ASN A 112 -14.82 -22.47 -16.25
C ASN A 112 -16.05 -23.37 -16.53
N PRO A 113 -16.70 -23.29 -17.70
CA PRO A 113 -16.49 -22.31 -18.78
C PRO A 113 -16.93 -20.88 -18.38
N THR A 114 -16.57 -19.85 -19.13
CA THR A 114 -16.97 -18.46 -18.83
C THR A 114 -18.31 -18.04 -19.43
N SER A 115 -18.91 -18.91 -20.26
CA SER A 115 -20.23 -18.75 -20.86
C SER A 115 -20.81 -20.10 -21.22
N GLY A 116 -22.12 -20.13 -21.48
CA GLY A 116 -22.85 -21.36 -21.73
C GLY A 116 -24.36 -21.15 -21.75
N THR A 117 -25.10 -22.24 -21.90
CA THR A 117 -26.56 -22.26 -21.86
C THR A 117 -27.06 -22.50 -20.43
N SER A 118 -28.37 -22.57 -20.26
CA SER A 118 -29.00 -22.98 -18.99
C SER A 118 -28.65 -24.40 -18.53
N SER A 119 -28.06 -25.22 -19.41
CA SER A 119 -27.61 -26.59 -19.09
C SER A 119 -26.10 -26.71 -18.90
N THR A 120 -25.34 -25.62 -19.05
CA THR A 120 -23.88 -25.64 -18.87
C THR A 120 -23.54 -25.75 -17.38
N VAL A 121 -22.70 -26.73 -17.03
CA VAL A 121 -22.14 -26.87 -15.68
C VAL A 121 -20.90 -26.00 -15.57
N TYR A 122 -20.89 -25.13 -14.57
CA TYR A 122 -19.79 -24.22 -14.27
C TYR A 122 -18.99 -24.73 -13.08
N THR A 123 -17.66 -24.68 -13.19
CA THR A 123 -16.75 -24.96 -12.08
C THR A 123 -16.14 -23.65 -11.61
N PHE A 124 -16.38 -23.31 -10.34
CA PHE A 124 -15.77 -22.17 -9.67
C PHE A 124 -14.57 -22.65 -8.84
N GLN A 125 -13.51 -21.86 -8.80
CA GLN A 125 -12.33 -22.13 -8.00
C GLN A 125 -11.77 -20.83 -7.42
N THR A 126 -11.08 -20.94 -6.28
CA THR A 126 -10.30 -19.87 -5.66
C THR A 126 -9.14 -20.49 -4.88
N THR A 127 -8.08 -19.71 -4.68
CA THR A 127 -6.96 -20.06 -3.81
C THR A 127 -7.18 -19.44 -2.45
N TYR A 128 -7.43 -20.28 -1.44
CA TYR A 128 -7.46 -19.87 -0.05
C TYR A 128 -6.04 -19.86 0.53
N THR A 129 -5.71 -18.82 1.30
CA THR A 129 -4.46 -18.76 2.07
C THR A 129 -4.75 -18.20 3.44
N ASP A 130 -4.36 -18.91 4.48
CA ASP A 130 -4.43 -18.47 5.88
C ASP A 130 -3.02 -18.20 6.42
N VAL A 131 -2.89 -17.23 7.31
CA VAL A 131 -1.60 -16.84 7.90
C VAL A 131 -0.96 -17.97 8.71
N ASN A 132 -1.77 -18.82 9.34
CA ASN A 132 -1.32 -19.97 10.12
C ASN A 132 -1.32 -21.28 9.30
N GLY A 133 -1.73 -21.23 8.03
CA GLY A 133 -1.86 -22.40 7.18
C GLY A 133 -3.03 -23.30 7.56
N GLU A 134 -4.01 -22.78 8.28
CA GLU A 134 -5.21 -23.53 8.65
C GLU A 134 -6.07 -23.83 7.41
N ALA A 135 -6.72 -24.99 7.37
CA ALA A 135 -7.67 -25.31 6.31
C ALA A 135 -8.99 -24.55 6.54
N PRO A 136 -9.71 -24.15 5.48
CA PRO A 136 -11.01 -23.52 5.65
C PRO A 136 -11.99 -24.49 6.34
N ALA A 137 -12.71 -24.01 7.36
CA ALA A 137 -13.73 -24.80 8.05
C ALA A 137 -14.90 -25.21 7.13
N GLN A 138 -15.18 -24.37 6.13
CA GLN A 138 -16.14 -24.62 5.07
C GLN A 138 -15.70 -23.87 3.81
N SER A 139 -15.88 -24.49 2.64
CA SER A 139 -15.78 -23.80 1.35
C SER A 139 -17.16 -23.82 0.69
N LEU A 140 -17.77 -22.64 0.54
CA LEU A 140 -18.96 -22.44 -0.29
C LEU A 140 -18.56 -21.44 -1.39
N LEU A 141 -18.62 -21.88 -2.63
CA LEU A 141 -18.33 -21.10 -3.84
C LEU A 141 -19.60 -20.99 -4.68
#